data_AF-A0A8V0YSF5-F1
#
_entry.id   AF-A0A8V0YSF5-F1
#
_cell.length_a   1.000
_cell.length_b   1.000
_cell.length_c   1.000
_cell.angle_alpha   90.00
_cell.angle_beta   90.00
_cell.angle_gamma   90.00
#
_symmetry.space_group_name_H-M   'P 1'
#
loop_
_entity.id
_entity.type
_entity.pdbx_description
1 polymer ?
#
loop_
_entity_poly.entity_id
_entity_poly.type
_entity_poly.pdbx_seq_one_letter_code
_entity_poly.pdbx_strand_id
1 'polypeptide(L)'
;MGRNVQQTGLHLCITAVLLLGEGRGRDFPGSLSCLNNYVTTVNCTWSPEEPVGDGPFHLHFTNLWTKGQNASCQLTAGDSVQDQYHCTMHLARQILETDGYRVSLQGNFYGSNHTYITFPEYSPRQHIKLDPPSNIQSNITASKCQIWWTVPSYLDEILQYQLQYKEYSTSWEAALNKTPPSSLPQIEIEGTEFRSGISYMARVRCKVSEIEDSYHSQWSDWSQTTVFQREGSSELSEKLFDTRTLQFLIIPLSFGTLLYLFWNCKLSSRANHSTS
;
A
#
# COMPACT_ATOMS: atom_id res chain seq x y z
N MET A 1 18.94 -64.09 45.74
CA MET A 1 19.72 -62.86 45.51
C MET A 1 19.51 -62.28 44.10
N GLY A 2 18.27 -62.23 43.56
CA GLY A 2 18.03 -61.89 42.15
C GLY A 2 17.10 -60.69 41.90
N ARG A 3 16.47 -60.11 42.93
CA ARG A 3 15.50 -59.02 42.77
C ARG A 3 16.10 -57.61 42.94
N ASN A 4 17.22 -57.46 43.64
CA ASN A 4 17.84 -56.16 43.89
C ASN A 4 18.70 -55.65 42.71
N VAL A 5 19.25 -56.55 41.88
CA VAL A 5 20.14 -56.15 40.76
C VAL A 5 19.33 -55.56 39.59
N GLN A 6 18.11 -56.04 39.39
CA GLN A 6 17.25 -55.61 38.29
C GLN A 6 16.62 -54.23 38.54
N GLN A 7 16.36 -53.89 39.82
CA GLN A 7 15.82 -52.60 40.22
C GLN A 7 16.89 -51.49 40.24
N THR A 8 18.14 -51.82 40.59
CA THR A 8 19.27 -50.89 40.48
C THR A 8 19.67 -50.60 39.03
N GLY A 9 19.58 -51.59 38.14
CA GLY A 9 19.84 -51.39 36.70
C GLY A 9 18.81 -50.47 36.03
N LEU A 10 17.53 -50.60 36.41
CA LEU A 10 16.46 -49.76 35.88
C LEU A 10 16.59 -48.30 36.36
N HIS A 11 16.95 -48.09 37.63
CA HIS A 11 17.19 -46.74 38.17
C HIS A 11 18.40 -46.05 37.53
N LEU A 12 19.48 -46.79 37.23
CA LEU A 12 20.66 -46.27 36.55
C LEU A 12 20.38 -45.91 35.07
N CYS A 13 19.49 -46.64 34.39
CA CYS A 13 19.07 -46.27 33.03
C CYS A 13 18.19 -45.01 33.01
N ILE A 14 17.30 -44.84 33.99
CA ILE A 14 16.44 -43.64 34.07
C ILE A 14 17.26 -42.40 34.41
N THR A 15 18.27 -42.51 35.28
CA THR A 15 19.18 -41.39 35.56
C THR A 15 20.12 -41.10 34.39
N ALA A 16 20.54 -42.09 33.61
CA ALA A 16 21.31 -41.85 32.37
C ALA A 16 20.48 -41.14 31.28
N VAL A 17 19.18 -41.42 31.17
CA VAL A 17 18.27 -40.71 30.24
C VAL A 17 17.98 -39.28 30.72
N LEU A 18 17.99 -39.03 32.04
CA LEU A 18 17.84 -37.66 32.59
C LEU A 18 19.15 -36.85 32.60
N LEU A 19 20.32 -37.51 32.62
CA LEU A 19 21.64 -36.87 32.61
C LEU A 19 22.23 -36.73 31.20
N LEU A 20 21.81 -37.56 30.25
CA LEU A 20 21.86 -37.24 28.83
C LEU A 20 20.65 -36.37 28.51
N GLY A 21 20.60 -35.21 29.17
CA GLY A 21 19.68 -34.16 28.83
C GLY A 21 19.68 -34.02 27.32
N GLU A 22 18.47 -34.02 26.75
CA GLU A 22 18.20 -33.42 25.47
C GLU A 22 19.20 -32.29 25.30
N GLY A 23 20.08 -32.41 24.31
CA GLY A 23 20.84 -31.27 23.83
C GLY A 23 19.79 -30.27 23.45
N ARG A 24 19.43 -29.41 24.41
CA ARG A 24 18.43 -28.37 24.30
C ARG A 24 19.03 -27.51 23.21
N GLY A 25 18.57 -27.74 21.97
CA GLY A 25 18.96 -26.94 20.84
C GLY A 25 18.80 -25.52 21.32
N ARG A 26 19.87 -24.72 21.28
CA ARG A 26 19.77 -23.33 21.68
C ARG A 26 18.58 -22.76 20.92
N ASP A 27 17.64 -22.16 21.64
CA ASP A 27 16.48 -21.53 21.01
C ASP A 27 17.00 -20.51 19.99
N PHE A 28 16.26 -20.36 18.88
CA PHE A 28 16.66 -19.45 17.82
C PHE A 28 16.79 -18.03 18.39
N PRO A 29 17.96 -17.35 18.25
CA PRO A 29 18.18 -16.07 18.91
C PRO A 29 17.45 -14.94 18.17
N GLY A 30 16.21 -14.68 18.59
CA GLY A 30 15.40 -13.56 18.13
C GLY A 30 14.35 -13.90 17.07
N SER A 31 13.94 -12.89 16.31
CA SER A 31 12.86 -12.99 15.34
C SER A 31 13.36 -12.76 13.92
N LEU A 32 13.11 -13.73 13.03
CA LEU A 32 13.43 -13.65 11.62
C LEU A 32 12.13 -13.61 10.82
N SER A 33 11.99 -12.60 9.96
CA SER A 33 10.92 -12.50 8.98
C SER A 33 11.53 -12.48 7.58
N CYS A 34 10.96 -13.23 6.64
CA CYS A 34 11.38 -13.24 5.24
C CYS A 34 10.15 -13.11 4.35
N LEU A 35 9.96 -11.95 3.75
CA LEU A 35 8.84 -11.64 2.86
C LEU A 35 9.30 -11.60 1.41
N ASN A 36 8.48 -12.09 0.48
CA ASN A 36 8.81 -12.10 -0.94
C ASN A 36 7.77 -11.35 -1.77
N ASN A 37 8.21 -10.78 -2.89
CA ASN A 37 7.35 -10.04 -3.81
C ASN A 37 6.59 -10.95 -4.80
N TYR A 38 6.69 -12.28 -4.64
CA TYR A 38 6.14 -13.28 -5.56
C TYR A 38 6.60 -13.12 -7.03
N VAL A 39 7.68 -12.35 -7.26
CA VAL A 39 8.39 -12.22 -8.53
C VAL A 39 9.68 -13.00 -8.41
N THR A 40 10.73 -12.39 -7.88
CA THR A 40 12.07 -12.98 -7.72
C THR A 40 12.76 -12.50 -6.45
N THR A 41 12.20 -11.52 -5.74
CA THR A 41 12.88 -10.85 -4.63
C THR A 41 12.37 -11.38 -3.30
N VAL A 42 13.31 -11.68 -2.40
CA VAL A 42 13.04 -12.03 -1.00
C VAL A 42 13.78 -11.05 -0.11
N ASN A 43 13.05 -10.40 0.79
CA ASN A 43 13.55 -9.47 1.78
C ASN A 43 13.43 -10.10 3.16
N CYS A 44 14.57 -10.28 3.84
CA CYS A 44 14.62 -10.82 5.18
C CYS A 44 15.07 -9.76 6.18
N THR A 45 14.43 -9.74 7.34
CA THR A 45 14.82 -8.96 8.51
C THR A 45 15.00 -9.89 9.71
N TRP A 46 16.10 -9.69 10.43
CA TRP A 46 16.39 -10.43 11.65
C TRP A 46 16.69 -9.47 12.78
N SER A 47 15.95 -9.62 13.87
CA SER A 47 16.14 -8.86 15.10
C SER A 47 16.51 -9.83 16.22
N PRO A 48 17.81 -9.97 16.54
CA PRO A 48 18.24 -10.76 17.70
C PRO A 48 17.69 -10.18 19.01
N GLU A 49 17.38 -11.06 19.97
CA GLU A 49 16.92 -10.66 21.31
C GLU A 49 18.04 -10.11 22.20
N GLU A 50 19.27 -10.59 21.98
CA GLU A 50 20.47 -10.19 22.71
C GLU A 50 21.63 -10.00 21.71
N PRO A 51 22.68 -9.24 22.08
CA PRO A 51 23.85 -9.06 21.21
C PRO A 51 24.56 -10.38 20.91
N VAL A 52 24.40 -10.88 19.68
CA VAL A 52 24.86 -12.20 19.21
C VAL A 52 26.28 -12.20 18.62
N GLY A 53 26.99 -11.09 18.75
CA GLY A 53 28.30 -10.82 18.15
C GLY A 53 28.22 -10.05 16.83
N ASP A 54 29.38 -9.77 16.24
CA ASP A 54 29.50 -8.87 15.07
C ASP A 54 29.32 -9.58 13.71
N GLY A 55 29.03 -10.89 13.71
CA GLY A 55 28.87 -11.67 12.49
C GLY A 55 30.20 -12.09 11.84
N PRO A 56 30.22 -12.37 10.52
CA PRO A 56 29.12 -12.20 9.57
C PRO A 56 28.02 -13.25 9.72
N PHE A 57 26.78 -12.84 9.49
CA PHE A 57 25.61 -13.71 9.49
C PHE A 57 25.10 -13.92 8.06
N HIS A 58 24.72 -15.15 7.74
CA HIS A 58 24.28 -15.55 6.41
C HIS A 58 22.98 -16.34 6.51
N LEU A 59 22.02 -15.99 5.66
CA LEU A 59 20.82 -16.78 5.43
C LEU A 59 21.04 -17.68 4.22
N HIS A 60 20.67 -18.95 4.36
CA HIS A 60 20.69 -19.92 3.28
C HIS A 60 19.30 -20.50 3.06
N PHE A 61 18.81 -20.38 1.84
CA PHE A 61 17.57 -20.96 1.35
C PHE A 61 17.93 -22.20 0.54
N THR A 62 17.75 -23.37 1.14
CA THR A 62 18.01 -24.66 0.50
C THR A 62 16.70 -25.19 -0.07
N ASN A 63 16.63 -25.41 -1.38
CA ASN A 63 15.40 -25.88 -2.00
C ASN A 63 15.04 -27.29 -1.53
N LEU A 64 13.75 -27.53 -1.24
CA LEU A 64 13.26 -28.83 -0.79
C LEU A 64 12.81 -29.74 -1.95
N TRP A 65 12.77 -29.24 -3.19
CA TRP A 65 12.27 -29.94 -4.37
C TRP A 65 13.36 -30.09 -5.45
N THR A 66 13.09 -30.91 -6.47
CA THR A 66 14.10 -31.27 -7.49
C THR A 66 14.35 -30.21 -8.56
N LYS A 67 13.51 -29.16 -8.63
CA LYS A 67 13.56 -28.12 -9.69
C LYS A 67 13.93 -26.73 -9.20
N GLY A 68 14.15 -26.52 -7.90
CA GLY A 68 14.49 -25.20 -7.39
C GLY A 68 15.97 -24.95 -7.21
N GLN A 69 16.30 -23.68 -7.02
CA GLN A 69 17.66 -23.20 -6.86
C GLN A 69 17.88 -22.80 -5.41
N ASN A 70 19.06 -23.09 -4.89
CA ASN A 70 19.46 -22.57 -3.60
C ASN A 70 19.77 -21.08 -3.72
N ALA A 71 19.53 -20.33 -2.66
CA ALA A 71 19.91 -18.93 -2.56
C ALA A 71 20.58 -18.68 -1.23
N SER A 72 21.43 -17.67 -1.18
CA SER A 72 22.09 -17.25 0.05
C SER A 72 22.26 -15.75 0.07
N CYS A 73 22.29 -15.18 1.26
CA CYS A 73 22.40 -13.75 1.43
C CYS A 73 23.08 -13.41 2.75
N GLN A 74 23.98 -12.44 2.70
CA GLN A 74 24.64 -11.91 3.88
C GLN A 74 23.73 -10.87 4.54
N LEU A 75 23.56 -11.00 5.85
CA LEU A 75 22.81 -10.04 6.66
C LEU A 75 23.69 -8.83 6.99
N THR A 76 23.17 -7.64 6.73
CA THR A 76 23.82 -6.36 7.01
C THR A 76 23.08 -5.63 8.11
N ALA A 77 23.80 -4.98 9.03
CA ALA A 77 23.18 -4.16 10.06
C ALA A 77 22.41 -2.99 9.41
N GLY A 78 21.21 -2.70 9.89
CA GLY A 78 20.38 -1.60 9.42
C GLY A 78 20.91 -0.24 9.87
N ASP A 79 20.76 0.78 9.03
CA ASP A 79 21.24 2.14 9.30
C ASP A 79 20.44 2.88 10.39
N SER A 80 19.24 2.40 10.72
CA SER A 80 18.23 3.16 11.50
C SER A 80 17.81 2.52 12.83
N VAL A 81 18.06 1.23 13.04
CA VAL A 81 17.70 0.50 14.26
C VAL A 81 18.93 -0.24 14.73
N GLN A 82 19.50 0.21 15.86
CA GLN A 82 20.50 -0.55 16.59
C GLN A 82 19.93 -1.96 16.81
N ASP A 83 20.64 -2.98 16.34
CA ASP A 83 20.30 -4.41 16.50
C ASP A 83 19.26 -5.00 15.54
N GLN A 84 19.04 -4.43 14.35
CA GLN A 84 18.34 -5.13 13.26
C GLN A 84 19.25 -5.40 12.06
N TYR A 85 19.20 -6.61 11.55
CA TYR A 85 19.86 -7.00 10.31
C TYR A 85 18.85 -7.15 9.17
N HIS A 86 19.28 -6.78 7.97
CA HIS A 86 18.47 -6.92 6.76
C HIS A 86 19.27 -7.60 5.66
N CYS A 87 18.55 -8.22 4.74
CA CYS A 87 19.11 -8.87 3.58
C CYS A 87 18.07 -8.85 2.47
N THR A 88 18.51 -8.57 1.24
CA THR A 88 17.70 -8.73 0.04
C THR A 88 18.41 -9.68 -0.90
N MET A 89 17.69 -10.70 -1.37
CA MET A 89 18.19 -11.65 -2.37
C MET A 89 17.27 -11.73 -3.58
N HIS A 90 17.87 -11.97 -4.74
CA HIS A 90 17.15 -12.18 -5.99
C HIS A 90 17.32 -13.64 -6.42
N LEU A 91 16.21 -14.35 -6.54
CA LEU A 91 16.15 -15.70 -7.03
C LEU A 91 16.34 -15.71 -8.56
N ALA A 92 17.03 -16.73 -9.07
CA ALA A 92 17.34 -16.84 -10.50
C ALA A 92 16.10 -17.10 -11.39
N ARG A 93 14.98 -17.48 -10.79
CA ARG A 93 13.72 -17.77 -11.47
C ARG A 93 12.56 -17.21 -10.67
N GLN A 94 11.43 -17.05 -11.37
CA GLN A 94 10.19 -16.63 -10.76
C GLN A 94 9.75 -17.60 -9.66
N ILE A 95 9.22 -17.06 -8.56
CA ILE A 95 8.64 -17.81 -7.45
C ILE A 95 7.35 -18.48 -7.92
N LEU A 96 7.22 -19.77 -7.62
CA LEU A 96 6.03 -20.57 -7.95
C LEU A 96 5.29 -21.01 -6.69
N GLU A 97 4.02 -21.37 -6.84
CA GLU A 97 3.19 -21.82 -5.72
C GLU A 97 3.71 -23.09 -5.04
N THR A 98 4.35 -23.97 -5.82
CA THR A 98 4.93 -25.24 -5.36
C THR A 98 6.34 -25.11 -4.83
N ASP A 99 6.90 -23.90 -4.80
CA ASP A 99 8.23 -23.67 -4.28
C ASP A 99 8.25 -23.74 -2.75
N GLY A 100 9.47 -23.94 -2.26
CA GLY A 100 9.80 -23.72 -0.87
C GLY A 100 11.20 -24.19 -0.52
N TYR A 101 11.55 -23.88 0.71
CA TYR A 101 12.93 -23.85 1.12
C TYR A 101 13.06 -24.25 2.58
N ARG A 102 14.15 -24.93 2.92
CA ARG A 102 14.67 -24.90 4.28
C ARG A 102 15.51 -23.64 4.41
N VAL A 103 15.18 -22.79 5.37
CA VAL A 103 15.95 -21.59 5.66
C VAL A 103 16.79 -21.83 6.90
N SER A 104 18.07 -21.50 6.81
CA SER A 104 18.99 -21.56 7.95
C SER A 104 19.78 -20.27 8.09
N LEU A 105 19.96 -19.84 9.33
CA LEU A 105 20.85 -18.75 9.71
C LEU A 105 22.19 -19.34 10.17
N GLN A 106 23.25 -19.05 9.44
CA GLN A 106 24.61 -19.43 9.77
C GLN A 106 25.43 -18.21 10.16
N GLY A 107 26.25 -18.32 11.19
CA GLY A 107 27.16 -17.23 11.57
C GLY A 107 28.08 -17.61 12.70
N ASN A 108 28.93 -16.66 13.07
CA ASN A 108 29.73 -16.77 14.28
C ASN A 108 28.96 -16.15 15.46
N PHE A 109 28.51 -17.01 16.37
CA PHE A 109 27.79 -16.62 17.57
C PHE A 109 28.73 -16.77 18.77
N TYR A 110 29.09 -15.65 19.41
CA TYR A 110 29.96 -15.62 20.58
C TYR A 110 31.29 -16.40 20.39
N GLY A 111 31.93 -16.23 19.23
CA GLY A 111 33.21 -16.89 18.92
C GLY A 111 33.07 -18.31 18.38
N SER A 112 31.85 -18.86 18.26
CA SER A 112 31.60 -20.21 17.74
C SER A 112 30.71 -20.19 16.51
N ASN A 113 31.10 -20.91 15.46
CA ASN A 113 30.24 -21.07 14.30
C ASN A 113 29.03 -21.93 14.65
N HIS A 114 27.84 -21.43 14.36
CA HIS A 114 26.60 -22.14 14.59
C HIS A 114 25.64 -21.92 13.42
N THR A 115 24.75 -22.90 13.21
CA THR A 115 23.70 -22.84 12.20
C THR A 115 22.37 -23.16 12.85
N TYR A 116 21.45 -22.20 12.81
CA TYR A 116 20.07 -22.37 13.23
C TYR A 116 19.19 -22.70 12.02
N ILE A 117 18.34 -23.71 12.12
CA ILE A 117 17.25 -23.92 11.15
C ILE A 117 16.11 -23.01 11.57
N THR A 118 15.84 -21.96 10.78
CA THR A 118 14.87 -20.91 11.13
C THR A 118 13.50 -21.22 10.56
N PHE A 119 13.45 -21.71 9.33
CA PHE A 119 12.24 -22.25 8.71
C PHE A 119 12.54 -23.67 8.20
N PRO A 120 12.01 -24.71 8.85
CA PRO A 120 12.14 -26.08 8.36
C PRO A 120 11.51 -26.27 6.97
N GLU A 121 10.39 -25.58 6.75
CA GLU A 121 9.61 -25.56 5.52
C GLU A 121 9.04 -24.16 5.27
N TYR A 122 9.82 -23.31 4.63
CA TYR A 122 9.40 -21.99 4.15
C TYR A 122 8.65 -22.14 2.82
N SER A 123 7.35 -21.88 2.83
CA SER A 123 6.53 -21.80 1.62
C SER A 123 6.38 -20.32 1.19
N PRO A 124 6.89 -19.90 0.02
CA PRO A 124 6.86 -18.51 -0.41
C PRO A 124 5.44 -17.94 -0.53
N ARG A 125 4.46 -18.76 -0.95
CA ARG A 125 3.05 -18.35 -1.03
C ARG A 125 2.44 -17.92 0.30
N GLN A 126 3.07 -18.31 1.41
CA GLN A 126 2.64 -18.02 2.78
C GLN A 126 3.32 -16.77 3.38
N HIS A 127 4.26 -16.15 2.65
CA HIS A 127 5.13 -15.10 3.15
C HIS A 127 5.25 -13.94 2.15
N ILE A 128 4.12 -13.48 1.62
CA ILE A 128 4.09 -12.51 0.52
C ILE A 128 4.01 -11.08 1.04
N LYS A 129 4.85 -10.20 0.50
CA LYS A 129 4.66 -8.74 0.47
C LYS A 129 5.03 -8.26 -0.92
N LEU A 130 4.01 -7.95 -1.72
CA LEU A 130 4.18 -7.53 -3.11
C LEU A 130 4.86 -6.16 -3.21
N ASP A 131 5.49 -5.92 -4.36
CA ASP A 131 5.95 -4.58 -4.72
C ASP A 131 4.75 -3.63 -4.89
N PRO A 132 4.88 -2.35 -4.51
CA PRO A 132 3.81 -1.38 -4.71
C PRO A 132 3.44 -1.24 -6.20
N PRO A 133 2.16 -1.00 -6.54
CA PRO A 133 1.79 -0.75 -7.93
C PRO A 133 2.55 0.44 -8.53
N SER A 134 2.97 0.29 -9.78
CA SER A 134 3.79 1.27 -10.49
C SER A 134 2.97 2.07 -11.50
N ASN A 135 3.54 3.14 -12.06
CA ASN A 135 2.95 3.92 -13.15
C ASN A 135 1.49 4.36 -12.90
N ILE A 136 1.17 4.75 -11.67
CA ILE A 136 -0.16 5.29 -11.36
C ILE A 136 -0.40 6.59 -12.13
N GLN A 137 -1.54 6.67 -12.80
CA GLN A 137 -1.94 7.82 -13.61
C GLN A 137 -3.41 8.12 -13.38
N SER A 138 -3.81 9.36 -13.65
CA SER A 138 -5.20 9.82 -13.53
C SER A 138 -5.64 10.59 -14.76
N ASN A 139 -6.86 10.32 -15.22
CA ASN A 139 -7.57 11.09 -16.25
C ASN A 139 -8.86 11.63 -15.68
N ILE A 140 -9.00 12.94 -15.73
CA ILE A 140 -10.18 13.64 -15.21
C ILE A 140 -11.08 14.09 -16.34
N THR A 141 -12.37 13.86 -16.15
CA THR A 141 -13.45 14.32 -17.01
C THR A 141 -14.41 15.20 -16.19
N ALA A 142 -15.42 15.77 -16.84
CA ALA A 142 -16.43 16.57 -16.15
C ALA A 142 -17.16 15.77 -15.05
N SER A 143 -17.46 14.49 -15.30
CA SER A 143 -18.28 13.67 -14.40
C SER A 143 -17.48 12.74 -13.48
N LYS A 144 -16.20 12.47 -13.76
CA LYS A 144 -15.42 11.44 -13.05
C LYS A 144 -13.93 11.59 -13.17
N CYS A 145 -13.18 10.97 -12.27
CA CYS A 145 -11.74 10.76 -12.36
C CYS A 145 -11.44 9.26 -12.50
N GLN A 146 -10.84 8.85 -13.61
CA GLN A 146 -10.35 7.50 -13.81
C GLN A 146 -8.88 7.42 -13.38
N ILE A 147 -8.53 6.42 -12.58
CA ILE A 147 -7.16 6.17 -12.12
C ILE A 147 -6.79 4.75 -12.54
N TRP A 148 -5.58 4.57 -13.06
CA TRP A 148 -5.04 3.25 -13.43
C TRP A 148 -3.57 3.14 -13.04
N TRP A 149 -3.06 1.90 -12.95
CA TRP A 149 -1.69 1.58 -12.56
C TRP A 149 -1.21 0.31 -13.26
N THR A 150 0.03 -0.10 -12.99
CA THR A 150 0.65 -1.30 -13.56
C THR A 150 1.14 -2.23 -12.45
N VAL A 151 0.91 -3.52 -12.64
CA VAL A 151 1.46 -4.63 -11.85
C VAL A 151 2.00 -5.72 -12.79
N PRO A 152 2.80 -6.68 -12.31
CA PRO A 152 3.23 -7.81 -13.12
C PRO A 152 2.04 -8.63 -13.63
N SER A 153 1.99 -8.91 -14.94
CA SER A 153 0.82 -9.49 -15.62
C SER A 153 0.35 -10.84 -15.07
N TYR A 154 1.26 -11.66 -14.54
CA TYR A 154 0.90 -12.96 -13.96
C TYR A 154 0.25 -12.84 -12.57
N LEU A 155 0.18 -11.63 -12.00
CA LEU A 155 -0.53 -11.34 -10.75
C LEU A 155 -1.92 -10.75 -11.00
N ASP A 156 -2.20 -10.20 -12.18
CA ASP A 156 -3.38 -9.37 -12.47
C ASP A 156 -4.71 -9.96 -11.97
N GLU A 157 -4.89 -11.28 -12.04
CA GLU A 157 -6.14 -11.95 -11.68
C GLU A 157 -6.31 -12.23 -10.18
N ILE A 158 -5.21 -12.30 -9.42
CA ILE A 158 -5.22 -12.70 -8.01
C ILE A 158 -5.09 -11.52 -7.05
N LEU A 159 -4.99 -10.28 -7.55
CA LEU A 159 -4.80 -9.10 -6.71
C LEU A 159 -6.12 -8.45 -6.29
N GLN A 160 -6.08 -7.91 -5.08
CA GLN A 160 -7.00 -6.88 -4.60
C GLN A 160 -6.23 -5.59 -4.32
N TYR A 161 -6.93 -4.47 -4.40
CA TYR A 161 -6.31 -3.16 -4.23
C TYR A 161 -7.04 -2.32 -3.19
N GLN A 162 -6.30 -1.36 -2.66
CA GLN A 162 -6.85 -0.26 -1.89
C GLN A 162 -6.31 1.05 -2.44
N LEU A 163 -7.21 1.93 -2.84
CA LEU A 163 -6.87 3.30 -3.22
C LEU A 163 -7.16 4.24 -2.04
N GLN A 164 -6.24 5.16 -1.80
CA GLN A 164 -6.41 6.30 -0.92
C GLN A 164 -6.33 7.58 -1.73
N TYR A 165 -7.23 8.52 -1.46
CA TYR A 165 -7.13 9.87 -2.01
C TYR A 165 -7.49 10.93 -0.98
N LYS A 166 -6.88 12.10 -1.11
CA LYS A 166 -7.05 13.24 -0.21
C LYS A 166 -6.86 14.55 -0.95
N GLU A 167 -7.30 15.66 -0.37
CA GLU A 167 -6.89 16.97 -0.84
C GLU A 167 -5.35 17.12 -0.74
N TYR A 168 -4.75 17.92 -1.64
CA TYR A 168 -3.30 18.04 -1.74
C TYR A 168 -2.67 18.50 -0.41
N SER A 169 -3.29 19.48 0.25
CA SER A 169 -2.80 20.12 1.48
C SER A 169 -3.14 19.40 2.78
N THR A 170 -3.91 18.31 2.74
CA THR A 170 -4.32 17.57 3.95
C THR A 170 -3.38 16.41 4.24
N SER A 171 -3.45 15.86 5.46
CA SER A 171 -2.66 14.70 5.85
C SER A 171 -3.27 13.37 5.41
N TRP A 172 -2.46 12.32 5.29
CA TRP A 172 -2.93 10.98 4.86
C TRP A 172 -3.84 10.29 5.87
N GLU A 173 -3.83 10.69 7.14
CA GLU A 173 -4.76 10.21 8.17
C GLU A 173 -6.22 10.62 7.87
N ALA A 174 -6.42 11.69 7.11
CA ALA A 174 -7.74 12.18 6.68
C ALA A 174 -8.12 11.70 5.26
N ALA A 175 -7.36 10.77 4.68
CA ALA A 175 -7.62 10.28 3.33
C ALA A 175 -8.88 9.41 3.26
N LEU A 176 -9.56 9.50 2.13
CA LEU A 176 -10.70 8.66 1.77
C LEU A 176 -10.18 7.36 1.18
N ASN A 177 -10.72 6.24 1.65
CA ASN A 177 -10.38 4.91 1.16
C ASN A 177 -11.41 4.46 0.12
N LYS A 178 -10.96 3.84 -0.96
CA LYS A 178 -11.81 3.21 -1.97
C LYS A 178 -11.21 1.85 -2.37
N THR A 179 -12.03 0.81 -2.33
CA THR A 179 -11.67 -0.53 -2.80
C THR A 179 -12.25 -0.73 -4.19
N PRO A 180 -11.43 -1.02 -5.22
CA PRO A 180 -11.98 -1.34 -6.53
C PRO A 180 -12.85 -2.61 -6.47
N PRO A 181 -13.95 -2.67 -7.23
CA PRO A 181 -14.84 -3.83 -7.25
C PRO A 181 -14.26 -5.05 -7.99
N SER A 182 -13.17 -4.88 -8.72
CA SER A 182 -12.55 -5.91 -9.57
C SER A 182 -11.04 -5.99 -9.33
N SER A 183 -10.43 -7.10 -9.73
CA SER A 183 -8.96 -7.29 -9.82
C SER A 183 -8.29 -6.48 -10.93
N LEU A 184 -9.05 -5.70 -11.72
CA LEU A 184 -8.48 -4.82 -12.72
C LEU A 184 -7.66 -3.69 -12.07
N PRO A 185 -6.50 -3.31 -12.64
CA PRO A 185 -5.63 -2.28 -12.11
C PRO A 185 -6.13 -0.86 -12.44
N GLN A 186 -7.42 -0.60 -12.22
CA GLN A 186 -8.06 0.68 -12.44
C GLN A 186 -9.25 0.90 -11.50
N ILE A 187 -9.56 2.16 -11.24
CA ILE A 187 -10.74 2.55 -10.47
C ILE A 187 -11.26 3.91 -10.91
N GLU A 188 -12.57 4.09 -10.74
CA GLU A 188 -13.28 5.34 -11.00
C GLU A 188 -13.65 6.03 -9.68
N ILE A 189 -13.34 7.32 -9.57
CA ILE A 189 -13.85 8.20 -8.52
C ILE A 189 -14.94 9.05 -9.15
N GLU A 190 -16.15 8.95 -8.62
CA GLU A 190 -17.32 9.68 -9.09
C GLU A 190 -17.16 11.17 -8.85
N GLY A 191 -17.74 11.96 -9.74
CA GLY A 191 -17.57 13.40 -9.68
C GLY A 191 -18.19 14.09 -8.47
N THR A 192 -19.09 13.40 -7.79
CA THR A 192 -19.72 13.79 -6.54
C THR A 192 -18.85 13.51 -5.32
N GLU A 193 -17.81 12.66 -5.45
CA GLU A 193 -16.89 12.31 -4.35
C GLU A 193 -15.76 13.34 -4.18
N PHE A 194 -15.59 14.28 -5.11
CA PHE A 194 -14.55 15.30 -5.03
C PHE A 194 -15.02 16.66 -5.58
N ARG A 195 -14.44 17.73 -5.04
CA ARG A 195 -14.84 19.11 -5.31
C ARG A 195 -14.15 19.70 -6.54
N SER A 196 -14.87 20.53 -7.27
CA SER A 196 -14.31 21.32 -8.37
C SER A 196 -13.35 22.40 -7.85
N GLY A 197 -12.29 22.70 -8.59
CA GLY A 197 -11.29 23.71 -8.21
C GLY A 197 -10.32 23.28 -7.10
N ILE A 198 -10.45 22.08 -6.55
CA ILE A 198 -9.56 21.54 -5.50
C ILE A 198 -8.65 20.45 -6.10
N SER A 199 -7.35 20.53 -5.80
CA SER A 199 -6.38 19.50 -6.20
C SER A 199 -6.35 18.35 -5.20
N TYR A 200 -6.35 17.12 -5.71
CA TYR A 200 -6.30 15.90 -4.91
C TYR A 200 -5.06 15.09 -5.26
N MET A 201 -4.60 14.29 -4.30
CA MET A 201 -3.56 13.28 -4.47
C MET A 201 -4.16 11.89 -4.23
N ALA A 202 -3.79 10.93 -5.06
CA ALA A 202 -4.15 9.53 -4.88
C ALA A 202 -2.92 8.62 -4.88
N ARG A 203 -3.01 7.53 -4.11
CA ARG A 203 -2.03 6.44 -4.07
C ARG A 203 -2.77 5.11 -3.94
N VAL A 204 -2.15 4.04 -4.42
CA VAL A 204 -2.72 2.69 -4.40
C VAL A 204 -1.74 1.71 -3.79
N ARG A 205 -2.25 0.66 -3.16
CA ARG A 205 -1.47 -0.51 -2.72
C ARG A 205 -2.21 -1.79 -3.08
N CYS A 206 -1.49 -2.89 -3.19
CA CYS A 206 -2.05 -4.19 -3.53
C CYS A 206 -1.77 -5.25 -2.46
N LYS A 207 -2.55 -6.32 -2.49
CA LYS A 207 -2.42 -7.53 -1.70
C LYS A 207 -2.97 -8.68 -2.54
N VAL A 208 -2.57 -9.93 -2.27
CA VAL A 208 -3.27 -11.09 -2.86
C VAL A 208 -4.71 -11.10 -2.31
N SER A 209 -5.66 -11.43 -3.17
CA SER A 209 -7.09 -11.52 -2.84
C SER A 209 -7.30 -12.49 -1.67
N GLU A 210 -8.17 -12.13 -0.73
CA GLU A 210 -8.53 -13.01 0.39
C GLU A 210 -9.40 -14.19 -0.04
N ILE A 211 -9.87 -14.22 -1.29
CA ILE A 211 -10.56 -15.38 -1.87
C ILE A 211 -9.58 -16.55 -2.08
N GLU A 212 -8.30 -16.25 -2.26
CA GLU A 212 -7.25 -17.24 -2.47
C GLU A 212 -6.68 -17.72 -1.13
N ASP A 213 -7.42 -18.60 -0.44
CA ASP A 213 -7.07 -19.13 0.90
C ASP A 213 -5.70 -19.84 0.95
N SER A 214 -5.14 -20.24 -0.19
CA SER A 214 -3.81 -20.86 -0.27
C SER A 214 -2.65 -19.86 -0.16
N TYR A 215 -2.94 -18.56 -0.18
CA TYR A 215 -1.97 -17.47 -0.15
C TYR A 215 -2.08 -16.65 1.13
N HIS A 216 -0.94 -16.38 1.77
CA HIS A 216 -0.86 -15.39 2.85
C HIS A 216 0.03 -14.24 2.43
N SER A 217 -0.61 -13.08 2.29
CA SER A 217 0.05 -11.84 1.88
C SER A 217 -0.26 -10.70 2.84
N GLN A 218 0.71 -9.80 2.97
CA GLN A 218 0.55 -8.50 3.60
C GLN A 218 0.25 -7.46 2.52
N TRP A 219 -0.31 -6.31 2.92
CA TRP A 219 -0.40 -5.16 2.03
C TRP A 219 0.99 -4.73 1.57
N SER A 220 1.12 -4.41 0.28
CA SER A 220 2.30 -3.72 -0.24
C SER A 220 2.46 -2.36 0.44
N ASP A 221 3.64 -1.77 0.30
CA ASP A 221 3.79 -0.35 0.55
C ASP A 221 2.90 0.44 -0.42
N TRP A 222 2.69 1.71 -0.13
CA TRP A 222 1.93 2.59 -1.02
C TRP A 222 2.74 2.91 -2.28
N SER A 223 2.06 3.00 -3.42
CA SER A 223 2.62 3.49 -4.67
C SER A 223 3.11 4.94 -4.56
N GLN A 224 3.83 5.39 -5.59
CA GLN A 224 3.92 6.83 -5.88
C GLN A 224 2.52 7.47 -5.98
N THR A 225 2.44 8.79 -5.89
CA THR A 225 1.16 9.51 -5.94
C THR A 225 0.86 10.02 -7.36
N THR A 226 -0.41 10.02 -7.76
CA THR A 226 -0.91 10.84 -8.89
C THR A 226 -1.72 12.03 -8.37
N VAL A 227 -1.79 13.10 -9.17
CA VAL A 227 -2.54 14.32 -8.84
C VAL A 227 -3.66 14.51 -9.85
N PHE A 228 -4.86 14.87 -9.38
CA PHE A 228 -5.99 15.20 -10.23
C PHE A 228 -6.75 16.41 -9.68
N GLN A 229 -7.34 17.19 -10.58
CA GLN A 229 -8.14 18.36 -10.24
C GLN A 229 -9.18 18.58 -11.35
N ARG A 230 -10.45 18.73 -10.97
CA ARG A 230 -11.46 19.20 -11.92
C ARG A 230 -11.27 20.70 -12.05
N GLU A 231 -11.16 21.17 -13.28
CA GLU A 231 -11.18 22.61 -13.57
C GLU A 231 -12.39 23.23 -12.87
N GLY A 232 -12.11 24.23 -12.03
CA GLY A 232 -13.17 25.03 -11.46
C GLY A 232 -14.02 25.57 -12.60
N SER A 233 -15.35 25.46 -12.50
CA SER A 233 -16.19 26.38 -13.26
C SER A 233 -15.67 27.77 -12.91
N SER A 234 -15.14 28.49 -13.88
CA SER A 234 -14.69 29.84 -13.66
C SER A 234 -15.93 30.62 -13.18
N GLU A 235 -16.04 30.86 -11.87
CA GLU A 235 -16.96 31.83 -11.27
C GLU A 235 -16.71 33.26 -11.80
N LEU A 236 -15.80 33.42 -12.77
CA LEU A 236 -15.63 34.62 -13.57
C LEU A 236 -16.80 34.87 -14.53
N SER A 237 -17.74 33.95 -14.75
CA SER A 237 -18.91 34.21 -15.60
C SER A 237 -20.18 34.60 -14.84
N GLU A 238 -20.32 34.28 -13.54
CA GLU A 238 -21.45 34.77 -12.73
C GLU A 238 -21.17 36.16 -12.15
N LYS A 239 -19.90 36.52 -11.90
CA LYS A 239 -19.52 37.88 -11.50
C LYS A 239 -19.50 38.91 -12.64
N LEU A 240 -19.66 38.49 -13.90
CA LEU A 240 -19.67 39.42 -15.04
C LEU A 240 -20.98 40.20 -15.19
N PHE A 241 -22.05 39.79 -14.49
CA PHE A 241 -23.24 40.64 -14.31
C PHE A 241 -23.17 41.32 -12.94
N ASP A 242 -22.19 42.21 -12.78
CA ASP A 242 -22.17 43.12 -11.64
C ASP A 242 -23.53 43.85 -11.59
N THR A 243 -24.25 43.63 -10.51
CA THR A 243 -25.60 44.14 -10.27
C THR A 243 -25.60 45.67 -10.36
N ARG A 244 -24.44 46.30 -10.11
CA ARG A 244 -24.21 47.73 -10.29
C ARG A 244 -24.24 48.15 -11.76
N THR A 245 -23.62 47.39 -12.66
CA THR A 245 -23.60 47.67 -14.12
C THR A 245 -24.99 47.51 -14.74
N LEU A 246 -25.77 46.51 -14.27
CA LEU A 246 -27.16 46.34 -14.70
C LEU A 246 -28.06 47.49 -14.18
N GLN A 247 -27.85 47.96 -12.95
CA GLN A 247 -28.53 49.13 -12.40
C GLN A 247 -28.23 50.41 -13.21
N PHE A 248 -26.98 50.62 -13.64
CA PHE A 248 -26.61 51.77 -14.48
C PHE A 248 -27.26 51.75 -15.87
N LEU A 249 -27.67 50.60 -16.38
CA LEU A 249 -28.43 50.49 -17.64
C LEU A 249 -29.93 50.68 -17.43
N ILE A 250 -30.51 50.10 -16.38
CA ILE A 250 -31.97 50.09 -16.15
C ILE A 250 -32.51 51.46 -15.69
N ILE A 251 -31.75 52.19 -14.87
CA ILE A 251 -32.19 53.50 -14.32
C ILE A 251 -32.37 54.57 -15.42
N PRO A 252 -31.39 54.82 -16.32
CA PRO A 252 -31.58 55.81 -17.38
C PRO A 252 -32.61 55.38 -18.43
N LEU A 253 -32.76 54.08 -18.71
CA LEU A 253 -33.78 53.58 -19.63
C LEU A 253 -35.21 53.74 -19.07
N SER A 254 -35.39 53.48 -17.77
CA SER A 254 -36.68 53.70 -17.09
C SER A 254 -37.00 55.20 -16.94
N PHE A 255 -36.00 56.03 -16.66
CA PHE A 255 -36.19 57.48 -16.60
C PHE A 255 -36.52 58.08 -17.98
N GLY A 256 -35.84 57.61 -19.04
CA GLY A 256 -36.11 58.01 -20.42
C GLY A 256 -37.52 57.64 -20.87
N THR A 257 -38.00 56.44 -20.54
CA THR A 257 -39.36 56.00 -20.88
C THR A 257 -40.41 56.77 -20.08
N LEU A 258 -40.18 57.06 -18.79
CA LEU A 258 -41.07 57.91 -17.99
C LEU A 258 -41.15 59.35 -18.52
N LEU A 259 -40.02 59.95 -18.92
CA LEU A 259 -40.01 61.27 -19.54
C LEU A 259 -40.75 61.28 -20.89
N TYR A 260 -40.55 60.24 -21.70
CA TYR A 260 -41.25 60.08 -22.97
C TYR A 260 -42.77 59.98 -22.76
N LEU A 261 -43.22 59.15 -21.82
CA LEU A 261 -44.63 59.01 -21.48
C LEU A 261 -45.21 60.32 -20.94
N PHE A 262 -44.50 61.00 -20.04
CA PHE A 262 -44.93 62.31 -19.50
C PHE A 262 -45.06 63.36 -20.60
N TRP A 263 -44.10 63.41 -21.54
CA TRP A 263 -44.13 64.34 -22.66
C TRP A 263 -45.30 64.06 -23.62
N ASN A 264 -45.57 62.79 -23.92
CA ASN A 264 -46.71 62.39 -24.74
C ASN A 264 -48.06 62.63 -24.05
N CYS A 265 -48.16 62.39 -22.74
CA CYS A 265 -49.36 62.73 -21.96
C CYS A 265 -49.61 64.25 -21.90
N LYS A 266 -48.55 65.06 -21.83
CA LYS A 266 -48.66 66.53 -21.82
C LYS A 266 -49.01 67.12 -23.20
N LEU A 267 -48.62 66.45 -24.29
CA LEU A 267 -49.05 66.80 -25.64
C LEU A 267 -50.51 66.40 -25.88
N SER A 268 -50.95 65.24 -25.38
CA SER A 268 -52.35 64.80 -25.45
C SER A 268 -53.30 65.73 -24.68
N SER A 269 -52.90 66.26 -23.52
CA SER A 269 -53.73 67.23 -22.78
C SER A 269 -53.77 68.63 -23.41
N ARG A 270 -52.74 69.01 -24.20
CA ARG A 270 -52.73 70.26 -24.96
C ARG A 270 -53.53 70.20 -26.25
N ALA A 271 -53.66 69.03 -26.88
CA ALA A 271 -54.48 68.84 -28.08
C ALA A 271 -55.99 68.94 -27.79
N ASN A 272 -56.41 68.63 -26.57
CA ASN A 272 -57.83 68.68 -26.16
C ASN A 272 -58.32 70.10 -25.79
N HIS A 273 -57.48 71.13 -25.92
CA HIS A 273 -57.85 72.53 -25.67
C HIS A 273 -57.90 73.40 -26.94
N SER A 274 -57.74 72.83 -28.13
CA SER A 274 -57.74 73.56 -29.41
C SER A 274 -58.72 73.01 -30.45
N THR A 275 -59.86 72.48 -30.01
CA THR A 275 -61.05 72.27 -30.85
C THR A 275 -62.26 72.77 -30.08
N SER A 276 -62.51 74.08 -30.22
CA SER A 276 -63.83 74.70 -30.11
C SER A 276 -64.18 75.28 -31.46
#